data_AF-A0A8J8D711-F1
#
_entry.id   AF-A0A8J8D711-F1
#
_cell.length_a   1.000
_cell.length_b   1.000
_cell.length_c   1.000
_cell.angle_alpha   90.00
_cell.angle_beta   90.00
_cell.angle_gamma   90.00
#
_symmetry.space_group_name_H-M   'P 1'
#
loop_
_entity.id
_entity.type
_entity.pdbx_description
1 polymer ?
#
loop_
_entity_poly.entity_id
_entity_poly.type
_entity_poly.pdbx_seq_one_letter_code
_entity_poly.pdbx_strand_id
1 'polypeptide(L)' 'MRFLRSALYLLFLRVPVILFRVAGIARVTGRAKRRFRRALADYDLPDDVVEVLVEHFDPSTPLREILFRFSRR' A
#
# COMPACT_ATOMS: atom_id res chain seq x y z
N MET A 1 -18.68 -31.11 9.06
CA MET A 1 -18.91 -30.40 7.78
C MET A 1 -19.15 -28.89 7.90
N ARG A 2 -19.72 -28.35 8.99
CA ARG A 2 -20.01 -26.91 9.13
C ARG A 2 -18.74 -26.02 9.08
N PHE A 3 -17.66 -26.46 9.72
CA PHE A 3 -16.38 -25.74 9.74
C PHE A 3 -15.67 -25.67 8.38
N LEU A 4 -15.79 -26.71 7.55
CA LEU A 4 -15.16 -26.76 6.23
C LEU A 4 -15.83 -25.79 5.24
N ARG A 5 -17.17 -25.66 5.31
CA ARG A 5 -17.92 -24.66 4.54
C ARG A 5 -17.58 -23.23 4.98
N SER A 6 -17.46 -22.97 6.28
CA SER A 6 -17.05 -21.66 6.80
C SER A 6 -15.62 -21.30 6.39
N ALA A 7 -14.70 -22.26 6.42
CA ALA A 7 -13.31 -22.07 5.97
C ALA A 7 -13.24 -21.75 4.47
N LEU A 8 -13.98 -22.50 3.63
CA LEU A 8 -14.06 -22.19 2.19
C LEU A 8 -14.64 -20.78 1.95
N TYR A 9 -15.69 -20.40 2.67
CA TYR A 9 -16.29 -19.07 2.50
C TYR A 9 -15.33 -17.93 2.88
N LEU A 10 -14.56 -18.12 3.96
CA LEU A 10 -13.51 -17.17 4.34
C LEU A 10 -12.43 -17.06 3.27
N LEU A 11 -11.96 -18.19 2.75
CA LEU A 11 -10.83 -18.25 1.83
C LEU A 11 -11.18 -17.79 0.41
N PHE A 12 -12.38 -18.10 -0.08
CA PHE A 12 -12.79 -17.82 -1.47
C PHE A 12 -13.62 -16.54 -1.63
N LEU A 13 -14.24 -16.04 -0.57
CA LEU A 13 -15.03 -14.79 -0.64
C LEU A 13 -14.42 -13.67 0.19
N ARG A 14 -13.98 -13.95 1.42
CA ARG A 14 -13.54 -12.87 2.33
C ARG A 14 -12.11 -12.40 2.02
N VAL A 15 -11.19 -13.34 1.84
CA VAL A 15 -9.77 -13.04 1.53
C VAL A 15 -9.63 -12.27 0.19
N PRO A 16 -10.27 -12.68 -0.91
CA PRO A 16 -10.15 -11.95 -2.18
C PRO A 16 -10.74 -10.54 -2.09
N VAL A 17 -11.88 -10.37 -1.42
CA VAL A 17 -12.50 -9.04 -1.23
C VAL A 17 -11.56 -8.11 -0.45
N ILE A 18 -10.90 -8.61 0.60
CA ILE A 18 -9.90 -7.84 1.34
C ILE A 18 -8.72 -7.48 0.44
N LEU A 19 -8.18 -8.44 -0.32
CA LEU A 19 -7.08 -8.21 -1.26
C LEU A 19 -7.43 -7.18 -2.33
N PHE A 20 -8.63 -7.24 -2.93
CA PHE A 20 -9.09 -6.24 -3.89
C PHE A 20 -9.20 -4.85 -3.28
N ARG A 21 -9.65 -4.75 -2.03
CA ARG A 21 -9.73 -3.48 -1.30
C ARG A 21 -8.34 -2.90 -1.04
N VAL A 22 -7.40 -3.73 -0.59
CA VAL A 22 -5.99 -3.36 -0.39
C VAL A 22 -5.33 -2.96 -1.71
N ALA A 23 -5.57 -3.70 -2.80
CA ALA A 23 -5.07 -3.36 -4.13
C ALA A 23 -5.63 -2.04 -4.64
N GLY A 24 -6.91 -1.74 -4.37
CA GLY A 24 -7.52 -0.44 -4.65
C GLY A 24 -6.81 0.70 -3.94
N ILE A 25 -6.55 0.55 -2.63
CA ILE A 25 -5.79 1.53 -1.83
C ILE A 25 -4.38 1.69 -2.39
N ALA A 26 -3.66 0.59 -2.64
CA ALA A 26 -2.32 0.62 -3.22
C ALA A 26 -2.28 1.35 -4.57
N ARG A 27 -3.32 1.18 -5.40
CA ARG A 27 -3.43 1.87 -6.69
C ARG A 27 -3.64 3.38 -6.53
N VAL A 28 -4.46 3.80 -5.58
CA VAL A 28 -4.67 5.23 -5.24
C VAL A 28 -3.37 5.82 -4.71
N THR A 29 -2.72 5.14 -3.77
CA THR A 29 -1.42 5.55 -3.21
C THR A 29 -0.33 5.65 -4.28
N GLY A 30 -0.24 4.68 -5.20
CA GLY A 30 0.71 4.71 -6.30
C GLY A 30 0.45 5.86 -7.30
N ARG A 31 -0.81 6.18 -7.58
CA ARG A 31 -1.17 7.38 -8.38
C ARG A 31 -0.80 8.66 -7.66
N ALA A 32 -1.07 8.75 -6.36
CA ALA A 32 -0.70 9.90 -5.55
C ALA A 32 0.82 10.11 -5.54
N LYS A 33 1.60 9.05 -5.29
CA LYS A 33 3.08 9.07 -5.34
C LYS A 33 3.61 9.54 -6.70
N ARG A 34 3.04 9.05 -7.80
CA ARG A 34 3.41 9.49 -9.17
C ARG A 34 3.08 10.97 -9.41
N ARG A 35 1.90 11.43 -8.98
CA ARG A 35 1.53 12.85 -9.10
C ARG A 35 2.40 13.74 -8.24
N PHE A 36 2.71 13.33 -7.02
CA PHE A 36 3.59 14.06 -6.11
C PHE A 36 5.00 14.20 -6.70
N ARG A 37 5.60 13.10 -7.17
CA ARG A 37 6.89 13.14 -7.88
C ARG A 37 6.87 14.09 -9.08
N ARG A 38 5.81 14.02 -9.90
CA ARG A 38 5.66 14.89 -11.07
C ARG A 38 5.52 16.36 -10.68
N ALA A 39 4.74 16.67 -9.65
CA ALA A 39 4.60 18.03 -9.13
C ALA A 39 5.94 18.58 -8.62
N LEU A 40 6.72 17.79 -7.88
CA LEU A 40 8.05 18.21 -7.41
C LEU A 40 9.03 18.45 -8.57
N ALA A 41 8.98 17.61 -9.61
CA ALA A 41 9.78 17.82 -10.82
C ALA A 41 9.35 19.08 -11.60
N ASP A 42 8.05 19.40 -11.65
CA ASP A 42 7.55 20.63 -12.28
C ASP A 42 8.01 21.91 -11.53
N TYR A 43 8.37 21.78 -10.24
CA TYR A 43 8.99 22.85 -9.44
C TYR A 43 10.51 22.96 -9.60
N ASP A 44 11.10 22.24 -10.56
CA ASP A 44 12.54 22.23 -10.87
C ASP A 44 13.43 21.84 -9.67
N LEU A 45 12.88 21.00 -8.77
CA LEU A 45 13.68 20.42 -7.69
C LEU A 45 14.67 19.39 -8.28
N PRO A 46 15.92 19.36 -7.78
CA PRO A 46 16.87 18.36 -8.21
C PRO A 46 16.40 16.95 -7.77
N ASP A 47 16.68 15.97 -8.63
CA ASP A 47 16.13 14.61 -8.54
C ASP A 47 16.41 13.92 -7.19
N ASP A 48 17.55 14.22 -6.57
CA ASP A 48 17.96 13.74 -5.26
C ASP A 48 17.00 14.22 -4.15
N VAL A 49 16.60 15.50 -4.18
CA VAL A 49 15.62 16.05 -3.22
C VAL A 49 14.23 15.47 -3.48
N VAL A 50 13.86 15.30 -4.75
CA VAL A 50 12.58 14.67 -5.12
C VAL A 50 12.49 13.25 -4.60
N GLU A 51 13.56 12.45 -4.74
CA GLU A 51 13.61 11.07 -4.27
C GLU A 51 13.43 10.98 -2.74
N VAL A 52 14.16 11.81 -1.98
CA VAL A 52 14.06 11.86 -0.52
C VAL A 52 12.65 12.27 -0.06
N LEU A 53 12.05 13.27 -0.69
CA LEU A 53 10.68 13.71 -0.37
C LEU A 53 9.66 12.62 -0.68
N VAL A 54 9.78 12.00 -1.85
CA VAL A 54 8.90 10.91 -2.29
C VAL A 54 9.00 9.70 -1.37
N GLU A 55 10.17 9.41 -0.81
CA GLU A 55 10.38 8.35 0.16
C GLU A 55 9.81 8.71 1.54
N HIS A 56 10.09 9.92 2.03
CA HIS A 56 9.63 10.39 3.33
C HIS A 56 8.10 10.47 3.44
N PHE A 57 7.44 10.90 2.36
CA PHE A 57 5.97 11.02 2.30
C PHE A 57 5.27 9.79 1.73
N ASP A 58 5.98 8.66 1.50
CA ASP A 58 5.35 7.44 0.99
C ASP A 58 4.37 6.87 2.05
N PRO A 59 3.05 6.83 1.78
CA PRO A 59 2.07 6.30 2.73
C PRO A 59 2.24 4.79 2.97
N SER A 60 3.03 4.13 2.13
CA SER A 60 3.33 2.70 2.22
C SER A 60 4.31 2.39 3.36
N THR A 61 5.16 3.35 3.76
CA THR A 61 6.21 3.17 4.77
C THR A 61 5.64 2.81 6.15
N PRO A 62 4.66 3.56 6.72
CA PRO A 62 4.06 3.18 8.00
C PRO A 62 3.30 1.85 7.94
N LEU A 63 2.67 1.51 6.80
CA LEU A 63 2.01 0.22 6.62
C LEU A 63 3.01 -0.94 6.64
N ARG A 64 4.16 -0.76 5.99
CA ARG A 64 5.26 -1.73 5.97
C ARG A 64 5.83 -1.91 7.38
N GLU A 65 6.01 -0.82 8.11
CA GLU A 65 6.53 -0.83 9.48
C GLU A 65 5.57 -1.54 10.45
N ILE A 66 4.26 -1.30 10.32
CA ILE A 66 3.23 -2.02 11.10
C ILE A 66 3.21 -3.52 10.77
N LEU A 67 3.28 -3.89 9.49
CA LEU A 67 3.32 -5.29 9.05
C LEU A 67 4.57 -6.03 9.57
N PHE A 68 5.75 -5.39 9.48
CA PHE A 68 7.00 -5.96 9.99
C PHE A 68 7.02 -6.06 11.52
N ARG A 69 6.39 -5.11 12.23
CA ARG A 69 6.27 -5.14 13.69
C ARG A 69 5.41 -6.31 14.18
N PHE A 70 4.39 -6.72 13.43
CA PHE A 70 3.57 -7.89 13.75
C PHE A 70 4.26 -9.22 13.46
N SER A 71 5.21 -9.28 12.53
CA SER A 71 5.97 -10.49 12.19
C SER A 71 7.05 -10.86 13.21
N ARG A 72 7.41 -9.98 14.15
CA ARG A 72 8.45 -10.19 15.15
C ARG A 72 7.94 -10.64 16.53
N ARG A 73 6.63 -10.86 16.68
CA ARG A 73 6.02 -11.38 17.91
C ARG A 73 5.63 -12.84 17.77
#